data_AF-A0A947B160-F1
#
_entry.id   AF-A0A947B160-F1
#
_cell.length_a   1.000
_cell.length_b   1.000
_cell.length_c   1.000
_cell.angle_alpha   90.00
_cell.angle_beta   90.00
_cell.angle_gamma   90.00
#
_symmetry.space_group_name_H-M   'P 1'
#
loop_
_entity.id
_entity.type
_entity.pdbx_description
1 polymer ?
#
loop_
_entity_poly.entity_id
_entity_poly.type
_entity_poly.pdbx_seq_one_letter_code
_entity_poly.pdbx_strand_id
1 'polypeptide(L)' 'MYSKMLVLRFPRDIVNEPIIANLVRDYDLTFNILKATVYPRREGMVVMELQGQSRD' A
#
# COMPACT_ATOMS: atom_id res chain seq x y z
N MET A 1 11.84 14.77 -3.66
CA MET A 1 10.65 13.95 -3.37
C MET A 1 10.69 12.76 -4.30
N TYR A 2 10.65 11.55 -3.77
CA TYR A 2 10.75 10.32 -4.56
C TYR A 2 9.38 9.64 -4.59
N SER A 3 8.98 9.16 -5.77
CA SER A 3 7.79 8.34 -5.91
C SER A 3 8.14 6.97 -6.48
N LYS A 4 7.42 5.94 -6.02
CA LYS A 4 7.48 4.59 -6.56
C LYS A 4 6.08 4.00 -6.73
N MET A 5 5.91 3.32 -7.84
CA MET A 5 4.72 2.52 -8.13
C MET A 5 4.85 1.15 -7.49
N LEU A 6 3.81 0.71 -6.77
CA LEU A 6 3.77 -0.57 -6.09
C LEU A 6 2.50 -1.33 -6.46
N VAL A 7 2.64 -2.65 -6.59
CA VAL A 7 1.51 -3.58 -6.67
C VAL A 7 1.55 -4.46 -5.44
N LEU A 8 0.61 -4.23 -4.52
CA LEU A 8 0.45 -5.00 -3.30
C LEU A 8 -0.60 -6.08 -3.52
N ARG A 9 -0.29 -7.31 -3.13
CA ARG A 9 -1.26 -8.41 -3.06
C ARG A 9 -1.52 -8.72 -1.60
N PHE A 10 -2.80 -8.82 -1.25
CA PHE A 10 -3.28 -9.09 0.10
C PHE A 10 -3.90 -10.48 0.11
N PRO A 11 -3.13 -11.52 0.46
CA PRO A 11 -3.69 -12.83 0.73
C PRO A 11 -4.57 -12.82 1.98
N ARG A 12 -5.38 -13.88 2.13
CA ARG A 12 -6.46 -13.99 3.11
C ARG A 12 -6.03 -13.84 4.57
N ASP A 13 -4.80 -14.23 4.85
CA ASP A 13 -4.16 -14.20 6.16
C ASP A 13 -3.79 -12.79 6.62
N ILE A 14 -3.46 -11.88 5.69
CA ILE A 14 -2.99 -10.52 6.03
C ILE A 14 -3.89 -9.39 5.51
N VAL A 15 -4.98 -9.71 4.80
CA VAL A 15 -5.88 -8.71 4.20
C VAL A 15 -6.53 -7.75 5.22
N ASN A 16 -6.69 -8.19 6.46
CA ASN A 16 -7.30 -7.38 7.53
C ASN A 16 -6.26 -6.58 8.33
N GLU A 17 -4.98 -6.75 8.04
CA GLU A 17 -3.91 -6.03 8.73
C GLU A 17 -3.76 -4.62 8.15
N PRO A 18 -3.53 -3.58 8.99
CA PRO A 18 -3.45 -2.19 8.57
C PRO A 18 -2.08 -1.86 7.92
N ILE A 19 -1.61 -2.70 7.00
CA ILE A 19 -0.24 -2.65 6.43
C ILE A 19 0.06 -1.29 5.81
N ILE A 20 -0.82 -0.78 4.94
CA ILE A 20 -0.62 0.53 4.28
C ILE A 20 -0.64 1.66 5.31
N ALA A 21 -1.55 1.62 6.28
CA ALA A 21 -1.68 2.66 7.29
C ALA A 21 -0.42 2.72 8.19
N ASN A 22 0.13 1.57 8.57
CA ASN A 22 1.36 1.49 9.34
C ASN A 22 2.56 1.97 8.50
N LEU A 23 2.69 1.52 7.25
CA LEU A 23 3.76 1.97 6.35
C LEU A 23 3.82 3.49 6.22
N VAL A 24 2.66 4.14 6.08
CA VAL A 24 2.53 5.59 5.94
C VAL A 24 2.90 6.31 7.22
N ARG A 25 2.42 5.82 8.37
CA ARG A 25 2.68 6.42 9.69
C ARG A 25 4.14 6.27 10.12
N ASP A 26 4.69 5.07 9.99
CA ASP A 26 5.99 4.71 10.56
C ASP A 26 7.16 5.34 9.77
N TYR A 27 6.92 5.67 8.50
CA TYR A 27 7.94 6.22 7.59
C TYR A 27 7.63 7.63 7.09
N ASP A 28 6.58 8.28 7.60
CA ASP A 28 6.14 9.62 7.18
C ASP A 28 6.00 9.73 5.65
N LEU A 29 5.22 8.80 5.09
CA LEU A 29 4.99 8.70 3.64
C LEU A 29 3.61 9.22 3.30
N THR A 30 3.41 9.52 2.01
CA THR A 30 2.09 9.74 1.43
C THR A 30 1.87 8.75 0.30
N PHE A 31 0.60 8.51 -0.05
CA PHE A 31 0.28 7.56 -1.11
C PHE A 31 -0.98 7.96 -1.87
N ASN A 32 -1.08 7.44 -3.10
CA ASN A 32 -2.25 7.55 -3.94
C ASN A 32 -2.65 6.16 -4.46
N ILE A 33 -3.92 5.77 -4.28
CA ILE A 33 -4.43 4.51 -4.80
C ILE A 33 -4.88 4.72 -6.25
N LEU A 34 -4.26 4.00 -7.18
CA LEU A 34 -4.60 4.06 -8.59
C LEU A 34 -5.66 3.02 -8.96
N LYS A 35 -5.59 1.84 -8.33
CA LYS A 35 -6.57 0.77 -8.49
C LYS A 35 -6.60 -0.10 -7.25
N ALA A 36 -7.80 -0.46 -6.82
CA ALA A 36 -8.01 -1.49 -5.80
C ALA A 36 -8.99 -2.54 -6.31
N THR A 37 -8.75 -3.79 -5.98
CA THR A 37 -9.65 -4.90 -6.29
C THR A 37 -9.77 -5.78 -5.07
N VAL A 38 -11.00 -6.02 -4.63
CA VAL A 38 -11.32 -6.93 -3.53
C VAL A 38 -11.99 -8.16 -4.12
N TYR A 39 -11.44 -9.32 -3.83
CA TYR A 39 -11.94 -10.60 -4.31
C TYR A 39 -12.85 -11.26 -3.27
N PRO A 40 -13.85 -12.07 -3.69
CA PRO A 40 -14.82 -12.68 -2.79
C PRO A 40 -14.22 -13.55 -1.66
N ARG A 41 -13.00 -14.06 -1.84
CA ARG A 41 -12.31 -14.95 -0.87
C ARG A 41 -11.55 -14.20 0.23
N ARG A 42 -11.85 -12.90 0.42
CA ARG A 42 -11.10 -11.99 1.30
C ARG A 42 -9.63 -11.93 0.88
N GLU A 43 -9.43 -11.73 -0.40
CA GLU A 43 -8.11 -11.44 -0.97
C GLU A 43 -8.22 -10.10 -1.68
N GLY A 44 -7.09 -9.46 -1.96
CA GLY A 44 -7.10 -8.18 -2.66
C GLY A 44 -5.83 -7.87 -3.41
N MET A 45 -5.93 -6.89 -4.28
CA MET A 45 -4.78 -6.28 -4.94
C MET A 45 -4.95 -4.77 -4.96
N VAL A 46 -3.87 -4.05 -4.66
CA VAL A 46 -3.81 -2.60 -4.71
C VAL A 46 -2.64 -2.18 -5.59
N VAL A 47 -2.92 -1.33 -6.57
CA VAL A 47 -1.91 -0.60 -7.33
C VAL A 47 -1.91 0.82 -6.79
N MET A 48 -0.76 1.28 -6.32
CA MET A 48 -0.61 2.58 -5.68
C MET A 48 0.72 3.23 -6.02
N GLU A 49 0.72 4.56 -5.99
CA GLU A 49 1.93 5.35 -5.92
C GLU A 49 2.24 5.64 -4.45
N LEU A 50 3.48 5.42 -4.03
CA LEU A 50 3.99 5.74 -2.71
C LEU A 50 5.03 6.87 -2.86
N GLN A 51 4.91 7.91 -2.06
CA GLN A 51 5.76 9.09 -2.11
C GLN A 51 6.40 9.37 -0.76
N GLY A 52 7.65 9.83 -0.78
CA GLY A 52 8.38 10.18 0.43
C GLY A 52 9.61 11.04 0.16
N GLN A 53 10.28 11.45 1.23
CA GLN A 53 11.60 12.06 1.16
C GLN A 53 12.66 10.96 1.14
N SER A 54 13.73 11.14 0.37
CA SER A 54 14.91 10.28 0.55
C SER A 54 15.49 10.65 1.91
N ARG A 55 15.74 9.64 2.74
CA ARG A 55 16.63 9.81 3.88
C ARG A 55 18.03 9.73 3.30
N ASP A 56 18.76 10.84 3.35
CA ASP A 56 20.18 10.90 2.99
C ASP A 56 20.99 9.90 3.83
#